data_AF-A0A964H0F8-F1
#
_entry.id   AF-A0A964H0F8-F1
#
_cell.length_a   1.000
_cell.length_b   1.000
_cell.length_c   1.000
_cell.angle_alpha   90.00
_cell.angle_beta   90.00
_cell.angle_gamma   90.00
#
_symmetry.space_group_name_H-M   'P 1'
#
loop_
_entity.id
_entity.type
_entity.pdbx_description
1 polymer ?
#
loop_
_entity_poly.entity_id
_entity_poly.type
_entity_poly.pdbx_seq_one_letter_code
_entity_poly.pdbx_strand_id
1 'polypeptide(L)' 'MDHQEETQMTEFIYQGAKTSQISFPLGGIGTGCIGLGGNGRLFDWEIYNRPNRGSVNGFTHFAIRA' A
#
# COMPACT_ATOMS: atom_id res chain seq x y z
N MET A 1 -45.24 3.41 15.23
CA MET A 1 -44.02 3.10 16.01
C MET A 1 -43.28 2.07 15.21
N ASP A 2 -42.43 2.49 14.27
CA ASP A 2 -41.53 1.61 13.53
C ASP A 2 -40.22 2.37 13.37
N HIS A 3 -39.36 2.27 14.38
CA HIS A 3 -37.98 2.72 14.29
C HIS A 3 -37.23 1.67 13.48
N GLN A 4 -36.99 1.94 12.20
CA GLN A 4 -36.10 1.13 11.38
C GLN A 4 -34.67 1.25 11.94
N GLU A 5 -34.14 0.12 12.35
CA GLU A 5 -32.79 -0.05 12.89
C GLU A 5 -31.79 0.04 11.73
N GLU A 6 -31.08 1.16 11.65
CA GLU A 6 -30.03 1.38 10.66
C GLU A 6 -28.80 0.55 11.06
N THR A 7 -28.62 -0.61 10.41
CA THR A 7 -27.44 -1.46 10.57
C THR A 7 -26.20 -0.65 10.20
N GLN A 8 -25.47 -0.16 11.21
CA GLN A 8 -24.17 0.47 11.02
C GLN A 8 -23.22 -0.56 10.40
N MET A 9 -23.01 -0.50 9.08
CA MET A 9 -21.85 -1.12 8.47
C MET A 9 -20.62 -0.40 9.00
N THR A 10 -19.90 -1.02 9.92
CA THR A 10 -18.56 -0.57 10.30
C THR A 10 -17.67 -0.73 9.07
N GLU A 11 -17.37 0.37 8.40
CA GLU A 11 -16.45 0.42 7.27
C GLU A 11 -15.13 -0.27 7.64
N PHE A 12 -14.63 -1.13 6.74
CA PHE A 12 -13.40 -1.86 6.97
C PHE A 12 -12.19 -0.96 6.67
N ILE A 13 -11.76 -0.19 7.67
CA ILE A 13 -10.66 0.76 7.54
C ILE A 13 -9.34 0.14 8.01
N TYR A 14 -8.33 0.18 7.14
CA TYR A 14 -6.94 -0.13 7.49
C TYR A 14 -6.23 1.10 8.05
N GLN A 15 -5.80 1.03 9.31
CA GLN A 15 -5.08 2.11 9.99
C GLN A 15 -3.92 1.57 10.83
N GLY A 16 -2.96 2.44 11.16
CA GLY A 16 -1.82 2.11 12.02
C GLY A 16 -1.04 0.91 11.50
N ALA A 17 -0.75 -0.04 12.40
CA ALA A 17 -0.01 -1.26 12.07
C ALA A 17 -0.67 -2.12 10.97
N LYS A 18 -2.00 -2.04 10.79
CA LYS A 18 -2.72 -2.80 9.77
C LYS A 18 -2.34 -2.37 8.35
N THR A 19 -1.86 -1.13 8.16
CA THR A 19 -1.39 -0.65 6.85
C THR A 19 -0.22 -1.46 6.29
N SER A 20 0.50 -2.21 7.13
CA SER A 20 1.55 -3.14 6.72
C SER A 20 1.06 -4.27 5.81
N GLN A 21 -0.26 -4.55 5.82
CA GLN A 21 -0.90 -5.58 4.99
C GLN A 21 -1.30 -5.06 3.60
N ILE A 22 -1.15 -3.76 3.35
CA ILE A 22 -1.46 -3.15 2.05
C ILE A 22 -0.19 -3.13 1.20
N SER A 23 -0.28 -3.72 0.01
CA SER A 23 0.70 -3.58 -1.06
C SER A 23 -0.03 -3.38 -2.38
N PHE A 24 0.26 -2.29 -3.08
CA PHE A 24 -0.20 -2.04 -4.44
C PHE A 24 0.98 -2.13 -5.41
N PRO A 25 0.96 -3.05 -6.39
CA PRO A 25 2.05 -3.17 -7.35
C PRO A 25 2.02 -2.02 -8.37
N LEU A 26 3.11 -1.28 -8.45
CA LEU A 26 3.36 -0.25 -9.45
C LEU A 26 4.26 -0.82 -10.53
N GLY A 27 3.69 -1.15 -11.68
CA GLY A 27 4.39 -1.76 -12.79
C GLY A 27 3.44 -2.48 -13.75
N GLY A 28 3.90 -2.71 -14.97
CA GLY A 28 3.19 -3.51 -15.96
C GLY A 28 3.86 -4.87 -16.17
N ILE A 29 3.22 -5.71 -16.96
CA ILE A 29 3.81 -6.99 -17.38
C ILE A 29 5.12 -6.70 -18.13
N GLY A 30 6.21 -7.35 -17.72
CA GLY A 30 7.52 -7.26 -18.37
C GLY A 30 8.32 -5.97 -18.13
N THR A 31 7.81 -5.00 -17.35
CA THR A 31 8.55 -3.76 -17.01
C THR A 31 9.28 -3.82 -15.67
N GLY A 32 8.93 -4.80 -14.84
CA GLY A 32 9.30 -4.82 -13.42
C GLY A 32 8.26 -4.11 -12.56
N CYS A 33 8.27 -4.40 -11.26
CA CYS A 33 7.28 -3.91 -10.31
C CYS A 33 7.95 -3.30 -9.07
N ILE A 34 7.30 -2.30 -8.47
CA ILE A 34 7.64 -1.74 -7.17
C ILE A 34 6.37 -1.77 -6.30
N GLY A 35 6.45 -2.27 -5.08
CA GLY A 35 5.35 -2.24 -4.12
C GLY A 35 5.15 -0.86 -3.49
N LEU A 36 3.91 -0.38 -3.48
CA LEU A 36 3.45 0.79 -2.73
C LEU A 36 2.69 0.36 -1.48
N GLY A 37 3.21 0.70 -0.30
CA GLY A 37 2.61 0.34 0.98
C GLY A 37 1.48 1.27 1.39
N GLY A 38 0.59 0.81 2.27
CA GLY A 38 -0.50 1.62 2.83
C GLY A 38 -0.05 2.84 3.65
N ASN A 39 1.23 2.92 3.99
CA ASN A 39 1.87 4.07 4.65
C ASN A 39 2.68 4.95 3.68
N GLY A 40 2.57 4.74 2.37
CA GLY A 40 3.28 5.52 1.34
C GLY A 40 4.72 5.09 1.06
N ARG A 41 5.24 4.05 1.72
CA ARG A 41 6.59 3.53 1.44
C ARG A 41 6.66 2.82 0.08
N LEU A 42 7.81 2.91 -0.58
CA LEU A 42 8.15 2.11 -1.77
C LEU A 42 9.10 0.96 -1.40
N PHE A 43 8.74 -0.27 -1.75
CA PHE A 43 9.44 -1.51 -1.38
C PHE A 43 9.33 -2.56 -2.49
N ASP A 44 9.92 -3.75 -2.33
CA ASP A 44 9.84 -4.87 -3.30
C ASP A 44 10.26 -4.45 -4.73
N TRP A 45 11.50 -3.98 -4.87
CA TRP A 45 12.07 -3.46 -6.12
C TRP A 45 12.42 -4.56 -7.11
N GLU A 46 11.40 -5.14 -7.72
CA GLU A 46 11.49 -6.20 -8.74
C GLU A 46 11.77 -5.61 -10.12
N ILE A 47 12.94 -5.00 -10.24
CA ILE A 47 13.46 -4.40 -11.47
C ILE A 47 14.62 -5.24 -12.03
N TYR A 48 14.94 -5.07 -13.31
CA TYR A 48 15.99 -5.84 -14.01
C TYR A 48 15.77 -7.36 -14.04
N ASN A 49 14.51 -7.79 -14.13
CA ASN A 49 14.15 -9.22 -14.16
C ASN A 49 14.70 -9.99 -12.94
N ARG A 50 14.82 -9.32 -11.78
CA ARG A 50 15.37 -9.91 -10.56
C ARG A 50 14.33 -9.87 -9.44
N PRO A 51 13.91 -11.02 -8.89
CA PRO A 51 13.07 -11.06 -7.71
C PRO A 51 13.78 -10.36 -6.55
N ASN A 52 13.07 -9.46 -5.86
CA ASN A 52 13.67 -8.62 -4.82
C ASN A 52 12.65 -8.25 -3.73
N ARG A 53 11.87 -9.23 -3.31
CA ARG A 53 10.88 -9.09 -2.24
C ARG A 53 11.54 -8.83 -0.88
N GLY A 54 10.90 -8.02 -0.04
CA GLY A 54 11.41 -7.51 1.22
C GLY A 54 12.42 -6.36 1.06
N SER A 55 12.78 -5.95 -0.17
CA SER A 55 13.79 -4.92 -0.37
C SER A 55 13.26 -3.53 -0.02
N VAL A 56 14.16 -2.70 0.50
CA VAL A 56 13.91 -1.30 0.84
C VAL A 56 14.92 -0.40 0.15
N ASN A 57 14.51 0.82 -0.17
CA ASN A 57 15.39 1.87 -0.70
C ASN A 57 15.23 3.13 0.14
N GLY A 58 16.22 3.43 0.97
CA GLY A 58 16.16 4.49 1.98
C GLY A 58 16.04 5.92 1.42
N PHE A 59 16.35 6.12 0.13
CA PHE A 59 16.28 7.43 -0.54
C PHE A 59 15.05 7.59 -1.42
N THR A 60 14.05 6.73 -1.26
CA THR A 60 12.81 6.77 -2.02
C THR A 60 11.66 7.10 -1.09
N HIS A 61 11.25 8.36 -1.11
CA HIS A 61 10.17 8.90 -0.29
C HIS A 61 9.65 10.20 -0.89
N PHE A 62 8.38 10.51 -0.63
CA PHE A 62 7.82 11.81 -0.97
C PHE A 62 8.21 12.83 0.10
N ALA A 63 8.74 13.97 -0.34
CA ALA A 63 9.03 15.12 0.53
C ALA A 63 8.23 16.33 0.03
N ILE A 64 7.54 16.99 0.94
CA ILE A 64 6.67 18.14 0.63
C ILE A 64 7.15 19.31 1.49
N ARG A 65 7.27 20.48 0.87
CA ARG A 65 7.53 21.76 1.56
C ARG A 65 6.47 22.76 1.12
N ALA A 66 5.89 23.47 2.09
CA ALA A 66 4.98 24.60 1.89
C ALA A 66 5.76 25.92 1.97
#